data_AF-A0A1Z5TGQ2-F1
#
_entry.id   AF-A0A1Z5TGQ2-F1
#
_cell.length_a   1.000
_cell.length_b   1.000
_cell.length_c   1.000
_cell.angle_alpha   90.00
_cell.angle_beta   90.00
_cell.angle_gamma   90.00
#
_symmetry.space_group_name_H-M   'P 1'
#
loop_
_entity.id
_entity.type
_entity.pdbx_description
1 polymer ?
#
loop_
_entity_poly.entity_id
_entity_poly.type
_entity_poly.pdbx_seq_one_letter_code
_entity_poly.pdbx_strand_id
1 'polypeptide(L)'
;MAGPNSMLNTSFPVLLPAMPELHLSKDEFQAFLRSTLQRPNESVPTDVSGDIELPDSTDSVPFDTAKQDKSAFMDSLVDKAVPSFDQHDGKMRTENDDVAYRESGSALVDAFFELEDVISGRRLRTVLEEAWAEDPDATLRIIWNARSIHLGKASRNSFYRAMG
;
A
#
# COMPACT_ATOMS: atom_id res chain seq x y z
N MET A 1 30.34 30.41 13.54
CA MET A 1 29.78 30.86 12.25
C MET A 1 28.85 29.77 11.75
N ALA A 2 27.53 29.97 11.84
CA ALA A 2 26.53 29.02 11.34
C ALA A 2 26.24 29.33 9.86
N GLY A 3 26.18 28.30 9.02
CA GLY A 3 26.04 28.43 7.56
C GLY A 3 24.67 28.95 7.10
N PRO A 4 24.57 29.42 5.84
CA PRO A 4 23.44 30.21 5.31
C PRO A 4 22.11 29.46 5.12
N ASN A 5 21.98 28.19 5.55
CA ASN A 5 20.78 27.37 5.38
C ASN A 5 20.35 26.70 6.69
N SER A 6 20.13 27.48 7.74
CA SER A 6 19.43 27.00 8.95
C SER A 6 17.94 27.32 8.83
N MET A 7 17.07 26.33 9.02
CA MET A 7 15.59 26.47 9.00
C MET A 7 15.03 27.43 10.06
N LEU A 8 15.90 28.02 10.88
CA LEU A 8 15.57 28.91 11.98
C LEU A 8 15.49 30.40 11.56
N ASN A 9 15.78 30.75 10.29
CA ASN A 9 15.72 32.11 9.76
C ASN A 9 14.38 32.41 9.04
N THR A 10 13.25 32.08 9.66
CA THR A 10 11.94 32.51 9.18
C THR A 10 11.52 33.80 9.90
N SER A 11 11.17 34.83 9.12
CA SER A 11 10.65 36.12 9.63
C SER A 11 9.18 36.04 10.07
N PHE A 12 8.54 34.89 9.90
CA PHE A 12 7.14 34.68 10.28
C PHE A 12 7.07 34.31 11.77
N PRO A 13 6.31 35.04 12.61
CA PRO A 13 6.14 34.65 14.01
C PRO A 13 5.37 33.34 14.07
N VAL A 14 6.06 32.26 14.42
CA VAL A 14 5.44 30.96 14.67
C VAL A 14 4.86 30.99 16.07
N LEU A 15 3.58 31.30 16.17
CA LEU A 15 2.82 31.24 17.42
C LEU A 15 2.48 29.79 17.74
N LEU A 16 3.36 29.13 18.48
CA LEU A 16 3.07 27.79 19.01
C LEU A 16 2.22 27.92 20.27
N PRO A 17 1.11 27.16 20.38
CA PRO A 17 0.41 27.06 21.65
C PRO A 17 1.34 26.47 22.71
N ALA A 18 1.28 27.01 23.92
CA ALA A 18 2.00 26.42 25.05
C ALA A 18 1.39 25.05 25.36
N MET A 19 2.20 23.99 25.22
CA MET A 19 1.82 22.63 25.56
C MET A 19 2.53 22.23 26.87
N PRO A 20 1.87 22.35 28.04
CA PRO A 20 2.49 22.02 29.33
C PRO A 20 2.93 20.56 29.41
N GLU A 21 2.34 19.67 28.62
CA GLU A 21 2.65 18.25 28.54
C GLU A 21 4.07 17.99 28.03
N LEU A 22 4.62 18.90 27.22
CA LEU A 22 6.00 18.80 26.72
C LEU A 22 7.06 19.09 27.80
N HIS A 23 6.64 19.65 28.93
CA HIS A 23 7.52 20.00 30.05
C HIS A 23 7.46 18.97 31.18
N LEU A 24 6.66 17.91 31.03
CA LEU A 24 6.58 16.82 31.99
C LEU A 24 7.89 16.02 32.02
N SER A 25 8.19 15.46 33.18
CA SER A 25 9.26 14.45 33.24
C SER A 25 8.88 13.23 32.41
N LYS A 26 9.88 12.45 31.99
CA LYS A 26 9.66 11.26 31.14
C LYS A 26 8.62 10.31 31.72
N ASP A 27 8.64 10.11 33.04
CA ASP A 27 7.72 9.20 33.72
C ASP A 27 6.29 9.75 33.78
N GLU A 28 6.15 11.05 34.05
CA GLU A 28 4.84 11.75 34.05
C GLU A 28 4.23 11.80 32.65
N PHE A 29 5.04 12.03 31.62
CA PHE A 29 4.59 12.03 30.23
C PHE A 29 4.07 10.65 29.79
N GLN A 30 4.77 9.57 30.20
CA GLN A 30 4.32 8.19 29.93
C GLN A 30 3.01 7.86 30.64
N ALA A 31 2.82 8.34 31.88
CA ALA A 31 1.56 8.19 32.60
C ALA A 31 0.42 8.95 31.89
N PHE A 32 0.68 10.17 31.42
CA PHE A 32 -0.27 10.98 30.65
C PHE A 32 -0.70 10.31 29.34
N LEU A 33 0.22 9.69 28.60
CA LEU A 33 -0.12 8.94 27.38
C LEU A 33 -1.01 7.74 27.69
N ARG A 34 -0.69 6.98 28.75
CA ARG A 34 -1.48 5.80 29.14
C ARG A 34 -2.90 6.17 29.55
N SER A 35 -3.09 7.28 30.27
CA SER A 35 -4.43 7.74 30.65
C SER A 35 -5.21 8.29 29.46
N THR A 36 -4.56 9.00 28.54
CA THR A 36 -5.21 9.60 27.36
C THR A 36 -5.59 8.55 26.31
N LEU A 37 -4.80 7.48 26.19
CA LEU A 37 -5.03 6.40 25.21
C LEU A 37 -5.97 5.29 25.71
N GLN A 38 -6.36 5.31 27.00
CA GLN A 38 -7.39 4.42 27.52
C GLN A 38 -8.77 4.84 27.00
N ARG A 39 -9.10 4.35 25.80
CA ARG A 39 -10.46 4.36 25.27
C ARG A 39 -11.35 3.45 26.14
N PRO A 40 -12.63 3.75 26.39
CA PRO A 40 -13.52 2.84 27.12
C PRO A 40 -13.66 1.52 26.36
N ASN A 41 -13.23 0.43 27.00
CA ASN A 41 -13.43 -0.98 26.68
C ASN A 41 -14.24 -1.30 25.41
N GLU A 42 -13.53 -1.60 24.31
CA GLU A 42 -14.04 -2.51 23.29
C GLU A 42 -13.25 -3.81 23.43
N SER A 43 -13.95 -4.85 23.89
CA SER A 43 -13.44 -6.20 24.09
C SER A 43 -12.87 -6.76 22.78
N VAL A 44 -11.56 -6.95 22.73
CA VAL A 44 -10.89 -7.75 21.69
C VAL A 44 -11.03 -9.22 22.09
N PRO A 45 -11.72 -10.06 21.30
CA PRO A 45 -11.64 -11.50 21.49
C PRO A 45 -10.25 -11.97 21.08
N THR A 46 -9.54 -12.51 22.06
CA THR A 46 -8.44 -13.45 21.89
C THR A 46 -8.85 -14.64 21.04
N ASP A 47 -7.88 -15.14 20.29
CA ASP A 47 -7.63 -16.55 19.96
C ASP A 47 -7.78 -16.95 18.48
N VAL A 48 -6.64 -16.95 17.78
CA VAL A 48 -6.35 -17.91 16.70
C VAL A 48 -4.86 -18.26 16.76
N SER A 49 -4.44 -18.98 17.82
CA SER A 49 -3.25 -19.83 17.75
C SER A 49 -3.72 -21.22 17.34
N GLY A 50 -3.86 -21.42 16.03
CA GLY A 50 -4.05 -22.74 15.44
C GLY A 50 -2.71 -23.27 14.93
N ASP A 51 -2.10 -24.17 15.69
CA ASP A 51 -0.98 -24.98 15.22
C ASP A 51 -1.44 -25.80 14.01
N ILE A 52 -0.84 -25.56 12.86
CA ILE A 52 -1.06 -26.37 11.66
C ILE A 52 -0.18 -27.62 11.81
N GLU A 53 -0.80 -28.74 12.15
CA GLU A 53 -0.14 -30.05 12.09
C GLU A 53 0.24 -30.37 10.65
N LEU A 54 1.54 -30.49 10.41
CA LEU A 54 2.12 -30.98 9.16
C LEU A 54 1.94 -32.51 9.12
N PRO A 55 1.27 -33.11 8.11
CA PRO A 55 1.33 -34.55 7.94
C PRO A 55 2.72 -34.95 7.45
N ASP A 56 3.46 -35.62 8.33
CA ASP A 56 4.71 -36.32 8.01
C ASP A 56 4.40 -37.40 6.95
N SER A 57 4.87 -37.20 5.72
CA SER A 57 4.77 -38.18 4.64
C SER A 57 6.17 -38.67 4.30
N THR A 58 6.70 -39.53 5.17
CA THR A 58 7.75 -40.47 4.80
C THR A 58 7.10 -41.64 4.07
N ASP A 59 7.03 -41.58 2.74
CA ASP A 59 7.02 -42.79 1.94
C ASP A 59 7.78 -42.54 0.64
N SER A 60 9.06 -42.90 0.68
CA SER A 60 9.96 -42.91 -0.47
C SER A 60 9.56 -44.05 -1.41
N VAL A 61 8.74 -43.73 -2.41
CA VAL A 61 8.44 -44.64 -3.52
C VAL A 61 9.63 -44.63 -4.51
N PRO A 62 10.13 -45.80 -4.99
CA PRO A 62 11.26 -45.86 -5.90
C PRO A 62 10.99 -45.12 -7.21
N PHE A 63 11.91 -44.24 -7.60
CA PHE A 63 11.91 -43.55 -8.89
C PHE A 63 12.32 -44.53 -9.99
N ASP A 64 11.34 -45.24 -10.58
CA ASP A 64 11.53 -45.87 -11.88
C ASP A 64 11.44 -44.81 -12.98
N THR A 65 12.57 -44.59 -13.66
CA THR A 65 12.72 -43.71 -14.82
C THR A 65 12.12 -44.36 -16.06
N ALA A 66 10.82 -44.60 -16.04
CA ALA A 66 10.03 -44.89 -17.24
C ALA A 66 9.38 -43.59 -17.72
N LYS A 67 9.53 -43.28 -19.01
CA LYS A 67 8.90 -42.12 -19.69
C LYS A 67 7.47 -41.92 -19.18
N GLN A 68 7.25 -40.86 -18.40
CA GLN A 68 5.90 -40.44 -18.04
C GLN A 68 5.17 -40.04 -19.32
N ASP A 69 4.24 -40.87 -19.76
CA ASP A 69 3.22 -40.46 -20.72
C ASP A 69 2.47 -39.28 -20.12
N LYS A 70 2.57 -38.11 -20.76
CA LYS A 70 1.82 -36.91 -20.38
C LYS A 70 0.34 -37.28 -20.39
N SER A 71 -0.33 -37.13 -19.25
CA SER A 71 -1.74 -37.49 -19.16
C SER A 71 -2.56 -36.47 -19.97
N ALA A 72 -3.44 -36.97 -20.85
CA ALA A 72 -4.31 -36.13 -21.67
C ALA A 72 -5.15 -35.13 -20.83
N PHE A 73 -5.43 -35.49 -19.58
CA PHE A 73 -6.05 -34.60 -18.60
C PHE A 73 -5.17 -33.39 -18.24
N MET A 74 -3.89 -33.61 -17.92
CA MET A 74 -2.96 -32.52 -17.59
C MET A 74 -2.72 -31.64 -18.82
N ASP A 75 -2.59 -32.23 -20.01
CA ASP A 75 -2.45 -31.46 -21.25
C ASP A 75 -3.68 -30.57 -21.51
N SER A 76 -4.89 -31.08 -21.28
CA SER A 76 -6.12 -30.27 -21.42
C SER A 76 -6.24 -29.17 -20.35
N LEU A 77 -5.73 -29.38 -19.14
CA LEU A 77 -5.72 -28.35 -18.10
C LEU A 77 -4.72 -27.25 -18.43
N VAL A 78 -3.51 -27.61 -18.87
CA VAL A 78 -2.47 -26.65 -19.24
C VAL A 78 -2.91 -25.79 -20.43
N ASP A 79 -3.56 -26.39 -21.43
CA ASP A 79 -4.10 -25.66 -22.59
C ASP A 79 -5.16 -24.62 -22.18
N LYS A 80 -5.98 -24.94 -21.19
CA LYS A 80 -7.00 -24.03 -20.65
C LYS A 80 -6.51 -23.08 -19.56
N ALA A 81 -5.33 -23.33 -18.99
CA ALA A 81 -4.76 -22.53 -17.91
C ALA A 81 -4.06 -21.27 -18.43
N VAL A 82 -3.97 -21.06 -19.76
CA VAL A 82 -3.39 -19.86 -20.34
C VAL A 82 -4.34 -18.68 -20.11
N PRO A 83 -3.92 -17.66 -19.33
CA PRO A 83 -4.76 -16.49 -19.08
C PRO A 83 -4.96 -15.71 -20.38
N SER A 84 -6.20 -15.29 -20.65
CA SER A 84 -6.45 -14.31 -21.70
C SER A 84 -5.93 -12.93 -21.26
N PHE A 85 -5.40 -12.18 -22.23
CA PHE A 85 -4.98 -10.80 -22.08
C PHE A 85 -5.70 -9.91 -23.10
N ASP A 86 -6.88 -10.34 -23.54
CA ASP A 86 -7.73 -9.53 -24.39
C ASP A 86 -8.03 -8.19 -23.73
N GLN A 87 -8.29 -7.16 -24.54
CA GLN A 87 -8.55 -5.79 -24.08
C GLN A 87 -9.66 -5.72 -23.01
N HIS A 88 -10.60 -6.66 -23.02
CA HIS A 88 -11.74 -6.74 -22.11
C HIS A 88 -11.46 -7.53 -20.83
N ASP A 89 -10.35 -8.27 -20.75
CA ASP A 89 -10.07 -9.16 -19.62
C ASP A 89 -9.46 -8.41 -18.42
N GLY A 90 -9.05 -7.16 -18.62
CA GLY A 90 -8.55 -6.27 -17.55
C GLY A 90 -7.22 -6.74 -16.94
N LYS A 91 -6.55 -7.72 -17.54
CA LYS A 91 -5.31 -8.31 -17.04
C LYS A 91 -4.08 -7.72 -17.74
N MET A 92 -2.96 -7.77 -17.05
CA MET A 92 -1.64 -7.44 -17.57
C MET A 92 -0.58 -8.39 -17.03
N ARG A 93 0.56 -8.41 -17.70
CA ARG A 93 1.77 -9.06 -17.19
C ARG A 93 2.56 -8.08 -16.35
N THR A 94 3.02 -8.57 -15.22
CA THR A 94 3.98 -7.87 -14.36
C THR A 94 5.40 -8.00 -14.93
N GLU A 95 6.37 -7.31 -14.33
CA GLU A 95 7.78 -7.41 -14.72
C GLU A 95 8.36 -8.83 -14.57
N ASN A 96 7.73 -9.66 -13.73
CA ASN A 96 8.12 -11.06 -13.49
C ASN A 96 7.34 -12.06 -14.38
N ASP A 97 6.67 -11.58 -15.43
CA ASP A 97 5.81 -12.34 -16.36
C ASP A 97 4.58 -13.00 -15.70
N ASP A 98 4.24 -12.61 -14.47
CA ASP A 98 3.05 -13.08 -13.76
C ASP A 98 1.81 -12.24 -14.09
N VAL A 99 0.62 -12.80 -13.90
CA VAL A 99 -0.66 -12.17 -14.25
C VAL A 99 -1.19 -11.33 -13.10
N ALA A 100 -1.52 -10.07 -13.40
CA ALA A 100 -2.18 -9.15 -12.47
C ALA A 100 -3.33 -8.42 -13.15
N TYR A 101 -4.24 -7.85 -12.35
CA TYR A 101 -5.23 -6.92 -12.86
C TYR A 101 -4.58 -5.55 -13.11
N ARG A 102 -5.01 -4.89 -14.18
CA ARG A 102 -4.57 -3.52 -14.54
C ARG A 102 -5.16 -2.47 -13.62
N GLU A 103 -6.39 -2.69 -13.20
CA GLU A 103 -7.20 -1.77 -12.41
C GLU A 103 -7.87 -2.57 -11.29
N SER A 104 -8.06 -1.95 -10.13
CA SER A 104 -8.71 -2.56 -8.97
C SER A 104 -10.23 -2.49 -9.03
N GLY A 105 -10.77 -1.64 -9.92
CA GLY A 105 -12.20 -1.39 -10.06
C GLY A 105 -12.74 -0.30 -9.13
N SER A 106 -11.88 0.36 -8.35
CA SER A 106 -12.19 1.60 -7.62
C SER A 106 -11.23 2.69 -8.05
N ALA A 107 -11.76 3.84 -8.49
CA ALA A 107 -10.92 4.92 -8.99
C ALA A 107 -10.03 5.50 -7.89
N LEU A 108 -10.49 5.49 -6.64
CA LEU A 108 -9.69 5.93 -5.49
C LEU A 108 -8.52 5.00 -5.21
N VAL A 109 -8.73 3.68 -5.31
CA VAL A 109 -7.66 2.69 -5.08
C VAL A 109 -6.65 2.76 -6.22
N ASP A 110 -7.12 2.87 -7.46
CA ASP A 110 -6.27 3.04 -8.63
C ASP A 110 -5.46 4.34 -8.55
N ALA A 111 -6.07 5.45 -8.15
CA ALA A 111 -5.37 6.70 -7.88
C ALA A 111 -4.33 6.57 -6.76
N PHE A 112 -4.66 5.86 -5.68
CA PHE A 112 -3.72 5.65 -4.59
C PHE A 112 -2.50 4.86 -5.03
N PHE A 113 -2.66 3.78 -5.80
CA PHE A 113 -1.53 2.95 -6.24
C PHE A 113 -0.77 3.59 -7.40
N GLU A 114 -1.46 4.07 -8.44
CA GLU A 114 -0.82 4.60 -9.65
C GLU A 114 -0.14 5.95 -9.46
N LEU A 115 -0.49 6.73 -8.42
CA LEU A 115 0.14 8.03 -8.16
C LEU A 115 1.61 7.88 -7.71
N GLU A 116 2.48 7.65 -8.68
CA GLU A 116 3.92 7.41 -8.55
C GLU A 116 4.69 8.17 -9.63
N ASP A 117 6.01 8.23 -9.51
CA ASP A 117 6.85 9.04 -10.41
C ASP A 117 6.78 8.56 -11.88
N VAL A 118 6.53 7.27 -12.10
CA VAL A 118 6.50 6.63 -13.42
C VAL A 118 5.18 6.83 -14.18
N ILE A 119 4.12 7.33 -13.52
CA ILE A 119 2.82 7.50 -14.17
C ILE A 119 2.93 8.46 -15.36
N SER A 120 2.34 8.11 -16.49
CA SER A 120 2.29 9.00 -17.65
C SER A 120 1.36 10.19 -17.39
N GLY A 121 1.63 11.36 -17.98
CA GLY A 121 0.79 12.54 -17.80
C GLY A 121 -0.66 12.37 -18.28
N ARG A 122 -0.88 11.58 -19.34
CA ARG A 122 -2.24 11.26 -19.82
C ARG A 122 -2.99 10.37 -18.82
N ARG A 123 -2.34 9.30 -18.32
CA ARG A 123 -2.95 8.40 -17.33
C ARG A 123 -3.23 9.11 -16.01
N LEU A 124 -2.30 9.94 -15.54
CA LEU A 124 -2.48 10.75 -14.33
C LEU A 124 -3.75 11.61 -14.41
N ARG A 125 -4.01 12.24 -15.55
CA ARG A 125 -5.23 13.02 -15.76
C ARG A 125 -6.48 12.15 -15.63
N THR A 126 -6.52 11.03 -16.36
CA THR A 126 -7.68 10.12 -16.35
C THR A 126 -7.98 9.60 -14.94
N VAL A 127 -6.96 9.10 -14.24
CA VAL A 127 -7.12 8.53 -12.89
C VAL A 127 -7.55 9.59 -11.87
N LEU A 128 -7.01 10.82 -11.97
CA LEU A 128 -7.46 11.91 -11.12
C LEU A 128 -8.90 12.33 -11.45
N GLU A 129 -9.26 12.48 -12.73
CA GLU A 129 -10.63 12.83 -13.14
C GLU A 129 -11.65 11.80 -12.63
N GLU A 130 -11.34 10.52 -12.72
CA GLU A 130 -12.18 9.43 -12.20
C GLU A 130 -12.28 9.47 -10.66
N ALA A 131 -11.15 9.65 -9.97
CA ALA A 131 -11.12 9.75 -8.50
C ALA A 131 -11.87 10.99 -7.99
N TRP A 132 -11.69 12.15 -8.63
CA TRP A 132 -12.42 13.38 -8.32
C TRP A 132 -13.93 13.24 -8.53
N ALA A 133 -14.35 12.46 -9.54
CA ALA A 133 -15.76 12.17 -9.77
C ALA A 133 -16.36 11.20 -8.74
N GLU A 134 -15.56 10.29 -8.19
CA GLU A 134 -15.98 9.34 -7.15
C GLU A 134 -16.05 10.01 -5.76
N ASP A 135 -14.96 10.59 -5.27
CA ASP A 135 -14.90 11.30 -3.99
C ASP A 135 -13.78 12.37 -3.98
N PRO A 136 -14.15 13.67 -4.03
CA PRO A 136 -13.19 14.77 -3.97
C PRO A 136 -12.37 14.84 -2.69
N ASP A 137 -12.96 14.53 -1.54
CA ASP A 137 -12.31 14.64 -0.23
C ASP A 137 -11.27 13.51 -0.06
N ALA A 138 -11.62 12.29 -0.48
CA ALA A 138 -10.67 11.18 -0.52
C ALA A 138 -9.54 11.44 -1.52
N THR A 139 -9.85 12.00 -2.69
CA THR A 139 -8.85 12.36 -3.71
C THR A 139 -7.83 13.35 -3.17
N LEU A 140 -8.28 14.40 -2.45
CA LEU A 140 -7.37 15.34 -1.77
C LEU A 140 -6.46 14.64 -0.76
N ARG A 141 -7.00 13.70 0.02
CA ARG A 141 -6.19 12.93 0.99
C ARG A 141 -5.14 12.07 0.29
N ILE A 142 -5.47 11.48 -0.85
CA ILE A 142 -4.52 10.70 -1.68
C ILE A 142 -3.40 11.61 -2.20
N ILE A 143 -3.75 12.78 -2.74
CA ILE A 143 -2.75 13.75 -3.23
C ILE A 143 -1.83 14.18 -2.09
N TRP A 144 -2.38 14.50 -0.91
CA TRP A 144 -1.55 14.86 0.25
C TRP A 144 -0.72 13.70 0.78
N ASN A 145 -1.23 12.46 0.71
CA ASN A 145 -0.46 11.27 1.05
C ASN A 145 0.82 11.18 0.19
N ALA A 146 0.75 11.50 -1.11
CA ALA A 146 1.93 11.48 -1.97
C ALA A 146 3.10 12.33 -1.43
N ARG A 147 2.81 13.45 -0.75
CA ARG A 147 3.83 14.34 -0.19
C ARG A 147 4.31 13.96 1.21
N SER A 148 3.49 13.21 1.98
CA SER A 148 3.79 12.85 3.36
C SER A 148 5.06 12.00 3.45
N ILE A 149 6.00 12.41 4.30
CA ILE A 149 7.30 11.73 4.47
C ILE A 149 7.18 10.54 5.43
N HIS A 150 6.28 10.62 6.40
CA HIS A 150 6.17 9.62 7.47
C HIS A 150 5.18 8.50 7.16
N LEU A 151 4.05 8.84 6.52
CA LEU A 151 2.93 7.92 6.29
C LEU A 151 2.59 7.75 4.80
N GLY A 152 3.35 8.38 3.92
CA GLY A 152 3.03 8.41 2.49
C GLY A 152 4.25 8.17 1.63
N LYS A 153 4.13 8.52 0.35
CA LYS A 153 5.13 8.18 -0.68
C LYS A 153 6.35 9.11 -0.69
N ALA A 154 6.33 10.20 0.09
CA ALA A 154 7.36 11.23 0.12
C ALA A 154 7.76 11.81 -1.26
N SER A 155 6.96 11.60 -2.31
CA SER A 155 7.27 12.07 -3.66
C SER A 155 6.78 13.50 -3.85
N ARG A 156 7.76 14.40 -3.93
CA ARG A 156 7.53 15.80 -4.32
C ARG A 156 6.99 15.90 -5.76
N ASN A 157 7.46 15.03 -6.65
CA ASN A 157 7.13 15.09 -8.06
C ASN A 157 5.67 14.68 -8.31
N SER A 158 5.26 13.50 -7.81
CA SER A 158 3.87 13.05 -7.90
C SER A 158 2.90 14.06 -7.30
N PHE A 159 3.24 14.65 -6.14
CA PHE A 159 2.41 15.68 -5.51
C PHE A 159 2.19 16.88 -6.44
N TYR A 160 3.26 17.50 -6.96
CA TYR A 160 3.10 18.68 -7.81
C TYR A 160 2.42 18.36 -9.14
N ARG A 161 2.68 17.19 -9.73
CA ARG A 161 2.02 16.75 -10.96
C ARG A 161 0.51 16.55 -10.76
N ALA A 162 0.08 16.11 -9.58
CA ALA A 162 -1.33 15.93 -9.26
C ALA A 162 -2.05 17.24 -8.91
N MET A 163 -1.35 18.22 -8.33
CA MET A 163 -1.90 19.54 -8.02
C MET A 163 -2.07 20.45 -9.26
N GLY A 164 -1.24 20.25 -10.29
CA GLY A 164 -1.25 21.05 -11.52
C GLY A 164 -0.08 22.03 -11.61
#